data_AF-R6YWG4-F1
#
_entry.id   AF-R6YWG4-F1
#
_cell.length_a   1.000
_cell.length_b   1.000
_cell.length_c   1.000
_cell.angle_alpha   90.00
_cell.angle_beta   90.00
_cell.angle_gamma   90.00
#
_symmetry.space_group_name_H-M   'P 1'
#
loop_
_entity.id
_entity.type
_entity.pdbx_description
1 polymer ?
#
loop_
_entity_poly.entity_id
_entity_poly.type
_entity_poly.pdbx_seq_one_letter_code
_entity_poly.pdbx_strand_id
1 'polypeptide(L)'
;MGGVVNIVTRKMKEDGVKTHLHAGYGSYNTLETELTNRVLKGRFSSVVSGSYNRTDGHRTDMNFEQYSVYAKLGYEMTEQWRLRGDVNVTHFNASYPGPVDAPLLDGDQRITRGMTSFAVENEYDKTSGSLSFFYNWGNHWINDG
;
A
#
# COMPACT_ATOMS: atom_id res chain seq x y z
N MET A 1 10.57 4.73 -25.46
CA MET A 1 10.87 5.30 -24.14
C MET A 1 9.75 4.92 -23.20
N GLY A 2 10.05 4.21 -22.10
CA GLY A 2 9.04 3.84 -21.09
C GLY A 2 8.70 5.03 -20.19
N GLY A 3 7.43 5.13 -19.76
CA GLY A 3 6.99 6.18 -18.84
C GLY A 3 7.44 5.94 -17.40
N VAL A 4 7.41 7.00 -16.58
CA VAL A 4 7.67 6.92 -15.14
C VAL A 4 6.36 7.12 -14.38
N VAL A 5 6.09 6.26 -13.41
CA VAL A 5 4.96 6.39 -12.47
C VAL A 5 5.50 6.76 -11.10
N ASN A 6 5.02 7.85 -10.54
CA ASN A 6 5.34 8.28 -9.18
C ASN A 6 4.08 8.29 -8.32
N ILE A 7 4.08 7.55 -7.22
CA ILE A 7 2.96 7.47 -6.29
C ILE A 7 3.31 8.32 -5.06
N VAL A 8 2.59 9.43 -4.90
CA VAL A 8 2.79 10.34 -3.76
C VAL A 8 1.78 10.00 -2.66
N THR A 9 2.28 9.63 -1.49
CA THR A 9 1.45 9.22 -0.35
C THR A 9 0.78 10.42 0.31
N ARG A 10 -0.45 10.22 0.82
CA ARG A 10 -1.29 11.26 1.42
C ARG A 10 -0.54 12.01 2.55
N LYS A 11 -0.75 13.33 2.69
CA LYS A 11 -0.25 14.19 3.80
C LYS A 11 -1.36 15.16 4.23
N MET A 12 -1.47 15.44 5.53
CA MET A 12 -2.36 16.50 6.05
C MET A 12 -1.66 17.86 5.98
N LYS A 13 -2.43 18.92 5.67
CA LYS A 13 -1.93 20.31 5.61
C LYS A 13 -2.29 21.14 6.85
N GLU A 14 -3.29 20.70 7.59
CA GLU A 14 -3.85 21.39 8.75
C GLU A 14 -3.96 20.42 9.92
N ASP A 15 -3.71 20.92 11.13
CA ASP A 15 -3.83 20.16 12.36
C ASP A 15 -5.23 19.55 12.50
N GLY A 16 -5.28 18.31 12.97
CA GLY A 16 -6.52 17.59 13.22
C GLY A 16 -6.41 16.10 12.95
N VAL A 17 -7.57 15.45 12.98
CA VAL A 17 -7.72 14.01 12.71
C VAL A 17 -8.72 13.86 11.58
N LYS A 18 -8.37 13.10 10.53
CA LYS A 18 -9.26 12.78 9.42
C LYS A 18 -9.30 11.27 9.20
N THR A 19 -10.45 10.67 9.49
CA THR A 19 -10.74 9.26 9.19
C THR A 19 -11.58 9.16 7.93
N HIS A 20 -11.25 8.21 7.07
CA HIS A 20 -12.00 7.86 5.87
C HIS A 20 -12.26 6.35 5.90
N LEU A 21 -13.50 5.97 5.59
CA LEU A 21 -13.90 4.59 5.43
C LEU A 21 -14.58 4.45 4.08
N HIS A 22 -14.20 3.43 3.33
CA HIS A 22 -14.80 3.02 2.08
C HIS A 22 -15.18 1.54 2.18
N ALA A 23 -16.38 1.21 1.70
CA ALA A 23 -16.82 -0.17 1.55
C ALA A 23 -17.67 -0.28 0.29
N GLY A 24 -17.43 -1.32 -0.51
CA GLY A 24 -18.14 -1.60 -1.75
C GLY A 24 -18.44 -3.08 -1.85
N TYR A 25 -19.60 -3.42 -2.41
CA TYR A 25 -19.99 -4.80 -2.70
C TYR A 25 -20.65 -4.88 -4.08
N GLY A 26 -20.34 -5.91 -4.86
CA GLY A 26 -20.84 -6.03 -6.22
C GLY A 26 -20.71 -7.42 -6.85
N SER A 27 -20.72 -7.45 -8.18
CA SER A 27 -20.67 -8.67 -8.99
C SER A 27 -19.53 -9.60 -8.58
N TYR A 28 -19.73 -10.91 -8.78
CA TYR A 28 -18.75 -11.94 -8.42
C TYR A 28 -18.38 -11.92 -6.93
N ASN A 29 -19.36 -11.57 -6.08
CA ASN A 29 -19.17 -11.47 -4.63
C ASN A 29 -18.00 -10.55 -4.25
N THR A 30 -17.74 -9.54 -5.09
CA THR A 30 -16.61 -8.63 -4.92
C THR A 30 -16.89 -7.74 -3.73
N LEU A 31 -16.02 -7.78 -2.73
CA LEU A 31 -16.04 -6.94 -1.54
C LEU A 31 -14.75 -6.13 -1.52
N GLU A 32 -14.88 -4.82 -1.38
CA GLU A 32 -13.76 -3.90 -1.21
C GLU A 32 -13.96 -3.13 0.08
N THR A 33 -12.91 -3.03 0.90
CA THR A 33 -12.94 -2.24 2.13
C THR A 33 -11.62 -1.50 2.32
N GLU A 34 -11.68 -0.23 2.70
CA GLU A 34 -10.53 0.59 3.06
C GLU A 34 -10.88 1.44 4.28
N LEU A 35 -9.97 1.48 5.25
CA LEU A 35 -9.99 2.39 6.37
C LEU A 35 -8.68 3.17 6.39
N THR A 36 -8.75 4.49 6.37
CA THR A 36 -7.58 5.36 6.54
C THR A 36 -7.81 6.32 7.69
N ASN A 37 -6.89 6.37 8.64
CA ASN A 37 -6.78 7.42 9.63
C ASN A 37 -5.57 8.31 9.35
N ARG A 38 -5.73 9.62 9.53
CA ARG A 38 -4.69 10.61 9.37
C ARG A 38 -4.71 11.55 10.56
N VAL A 39 -3.53 11.88 11.06
CA VAL A 39 -3.33 12.80 12.17
C VAL A 39 -2.24 13.80 11.79
N LEU A 40 -2.49 15.08 12.07
CA LEU A 40 -1.46 16.10 12.14
C LEU A 40 -1.67 16.87 13.45
N LYS A 41 -0.63 16.98 14.26
CA LYS A 41 -0.66 17.70 15.53
C LYS A 41 0.67 18.40 15.74
N GLY A 42 0.70 19.69 15.45
CA GLY A 42 1.92 20.48 15.44
C GLY A 42 2.97 19.83 14.54
N ARG A 43 4.10 19.44 15.14
CA ARG A 43 5.26 18.86 14.44
C ARG A 43 5.11 17.39 14.08
N PHE A 44 4.08 16.70 14.59
CA PHE A 44 3.89 15.26 14.36
C PHE A 44 2.79 14.99 13.33
N SER A 45 3.06 14.08 12.40
CA SER A 45 2.10 13.61 11.40
C SER A 45 2.07 12.08 11.33
N SER A 46 0.89 11.52 11.07
CA SER A 46 0.68 10.09 10.89
C SER A 46 -0.37 9.82 9.83
N VAL A 47 -0.16 8.76 9.06
CA VAL A 47 -1.15 8.15 8.17
C VAL A 47 -1.13 6.65 8.42
N VAL A 48 -2.28 6.06 8.75
CA VAL A 48 -2.44 4.62 8.90
C VAL A 48 -3.60 4.21 8.01
N SER A 49 -3.40 3.18 7.18
CA SER A 49 -4.41 2.64 6.28
C SER A 49 -4.42 1.12 6.33
N GLY A 50 -5.61 0.54 6.26
CA GLY A 50 -5.82 -0.89 6.09
C GLY A 50 -6.89 -1.14 5.03
N SER A 51 -6.74 -2.20 4.26
CA SER A 51 -7.76 -2.66 3.32
C SER A 51 -7.89 -4.17 3.31
N TYR A 52 -9.11 -4.62 3.01
CA TYR A 52 -9.42 -6.02 2.74
C TYR A 52 -10.32 -6.08 1.51
N ASN A 53 -9.85 -6.79 0.49
CA ASN A 53 -10.51 -6.91 -0.80
C ASN A 53 -10.60 -8.39 -1.18
N ARG A 54 -11.76 -8.83 -1.67
CA ARG A 54 -11.94 -10.19 -2.21
C ARG A 54 -12.88 -10.19 -3.41
N THR A 55 -12.72 -11.15 -4.29
CA THR A 55 -13.64 -11.42 -5.40
C THR A 55 -13.55 -12.90 -5.78
N ASP A 56 -14.68 -13.49 -6.17
CA ASP A 56 -14.71 -14.88 -6.66
C ASP A 56 -14.19 -14.96 -8.11
N GLY A 57 -14.14 -13.83 -8.81
CA GLY A 57 -13.79 -13.77 -10.22
C GLY A 57 -14.94 -14.19 -11.15
N HIS A 58 -14.77 -13.94 -12.44
CA HIS A 58 -15.79 -14.21 -13.45
C HIS A 58 -15.75 -15.65 -14.01
N ARG A 59 -14.68 -16.39 -13.70
CA ARG A 59 -14.47 -17.79 -14.10
C ARG A 59 -14.33 -18.65 -12.84
N THR A 60 -14.73 -19.92 -12.95
CA THR A 60 -14.41 -20.93 -11.95
C THR A 60 -12.90 -20.95 -11.72
N ASP A 61 -12.51 -21.07 -10.45
CA ASP A 61 -11.12 -21.16 -10.01
C ASP A 61 -10.28 -19.88 -10.28
N MET A 62 -10.92 -18.71 -10.16
CA MET A 62 -10.30 -17.38 -10.36
C MET A 62 -10.46 -16.46 -9.16
N ASN A 63 -10.47 -17.04 -7.96
CA ASN A 63 -10.67 -16.28 -6.73
C ASN A 63 -9.46 -15.37 -6.45
N PHE A 64 -9.71 -14.23 -5.83
CA PHE A 64 -8.69 -13.29 -5.37
C PHE A 64 -9.03 -12.77 -3.98
N GLU A 65 -8.03 -12.71 -3.11
CA GLU A 65 -8.15 -12.14 -1.77
C GLU A 65 -6.88 -11.34 -1.44
N GLN A 66 -7.04 -10.13 -0.91
CA GLN A 66 -5.94 -9.24 -0.57
C GLN A 66 -6.18 -8.51 0.75
N TYR A 67 -5.11 -8.45 1.54
CA TYR A 67 -4.99 -7.65 2.74
C TYR A 67 -3.83 -6.68 2.56
N SER A 68 -4.06 -5.38 2.78
CA SER A 68 -2.98 -4.39 2.74
C SER A 68 -2.99 -3.53 3.99
N VAL A 69 -1.80 -3.22 4.49
CA VAL A 69 -1.59 -2.30 5.60
C VAL A 69 -0.52 -1.30 5.19
N TYR A 70 -0.76 -0.03 5.52
CA TYR A 70 0.18 1.06 5.32
C TYR A 70 0.27 1.91 6.57
N ALA A 71 1.47 2.27 6.97
CA ALA A 71 1.69 3.22 8.05
C ALA A 71 2.82 4.17 7.67
N LYS A 72 2.61 5.47 7.89
CA LYS A 72 3.60 6.54 7.70
C LYS A 72 3.60 7.44 8.90
N LEU A 73 4.78 7.73 9.40
CA LEU A 73 5.02 8.70 10.47
C LEU A 73 5.93 9.80 9.94
N GLY A 74 5.69 11.01 10.40
CA GLY A 74 6.54 12.16 10.10
C GLY A 74 6.69 13.06 11.32
N TYR A 75 7.88 13.62 11.49
CA TYR A 75 8.17 14.53 12.59
C TYR A 75 9.06 15.70 12.12
N GLU A 76 8.65 16.92 12.44
CA GLU A 76 9.41 18.14 12.18
C GLU A 76 10.34 18.41 13.37
N MET A 77 11.62 18.03 13.24
CA MET A 77 12.61 18.17 14.30
C MET A 77 12.89 19.65 14.59
N THR A 78 13.09 20.43 13.53
CA THR A 78 13.23 21.89 13.54
C THR A 78 12.42 22.48 12.40
N GLU A 79 12.46 23.81 12.22
CA GLU A 79 11.83 24.47 11.06
C GLU A 79 12.39 23.97 9.72
N GLN A 80 13.66 23.56 9.72
CA GLN A 80 14.39 23.13 8.53
C GLN A 80 14.43 21.61 8.38
N TRP A 81 14.44 20.84 9.47
CA TRP A 81 14.67 19.39 9.42
C TRP A 81 13.41 18.56 9.67
N ARG A 82 13.16 17.62 8.77
CA ARG A 82 12.01 16.71 8.82
C ARG A 82 12.45 15.26 8.72
N LEU A 83 11.85 14.42 9.55
CA LEU A 83 12.01 12.97 9.52
C LEU A 83 10.72 12.35 9.01
N ARG A 84 10.83 11.31 8.19
CA ARG A 84 9.70 10.45 7.84
C ARG A 84 10.12 8.99 7.80
N GLY A 85 9.20 8.12 8.14
CA GLY A 85 9.35 6.69 7.92
C GLY A 85 8.01 6.07 7.59
N ASP A 86 8.02 5.06 6.73
CA ASP A 86 6.81 4.36 6.35
C ASP A 86 7.05 2.89 6.06
N VAL A 87 5.97 2.13 6.20
CA VAL A 87 5.92 0.71 5.91
C VAL A 87 4.64 0.42 5.15
N ASN A 88 4.75 -0.37 4.08
CA ASN A 88 3.61 -0.98 3.42
C ASN A 88 3.77 -2.49 3.47
N VAL A 89 2.68 -3.21 3.69
CA VAL A 89 2.62 -4.67 3.61
C VAL A 89 1.37 -5.03 2.82
N THR A 90 1.48 -5.97 1.91
CA THR A 90 0.36 -6.51 1.15
C THR A 90 0.51 -8.01 1.04
N HIS A 91 -0.50 -8.73 1.50
CA HIS A 91 -0.63 -10.16 1.29
C HIS A 91 -1.79 -10.40 0.34
N PHE A 92 -1.59 -11.23 -0.68
CA PHE A 92 -2.69 -11.68 -1.51
C PHE A 92 -2.57 -13.15 -1.85
N ASN A 93 -3.75 -13.78 -1.97
CA ASN A 93 -3.95 -15.07 -2.57
C ASN A 93 -4.64 -14.86 -3.92
N ALA A 94 -4.16 -15.50 -4.97
CA ALA A 94 -4.74 -15.41 -6.30
C ALA A 94 -4.69 -16.77 -6.99
N SER A 95 -5.76 -17.15 -7.67
CA SER A 95 -5.82 -18.35 -8.51
C SER A 95 -5.95 -17.96 -9.99
N TYR A 96 -5.25 -18.70 -10.84
CA TYR A 96 -5.23 -18.53 -12.29
C TYR A 96 -5.74 -19.81 -12.97
N PRO A 97 -6.95 -19.81 -13.53
CA PRO A 97 -7.58 -21.02 -14.07
C PRO A 97 -7.05 -21.45 -15.45
N GLY A 98 -5.96 -20.84 -15.94
CA GLY A 98 -5.44 -21.09 -17.29
C GLY A 98 -6.35 -20.58 -18.42
N PRO A 99 -5.97 -20.79 -19.69
CA PRO A 99 -6.82 -20.57 -20.86
C PRO A 99 -8.11 -21.41 -20.82
N VAL A 100 -9.13 -21.01 -21.59
CA VAL A 100 -10.42 -21.74 -21.64
C VAL A 100 -10.25 -23.11 -22.30
N ASP A 101 -9.36 -23.21 -23.27
CA ASP A 101 -9.01 -24.41 -24.04
C ASP A 101 -7.95 -25.29 -23.35
N ALA A 102 -7.31 -24.80 -22.28
CA ALA A 102 -6.31 -25.52 -21.50
C ALA A 102 -6.38 -25.11 -20.02
N PRO A 103 -7.43 -25.52 -19.28
CA PRO A 103 -7.61 -25.10 -17.89
C PRO A 103 -6.51 -25.65 -16.98
N LEU A 104 -6.08 -24.82 -16.04
CA LEU A 104 -5.18 -25.19 -14.94
C LEU A 104 -6.02 -25.38 -13.67
N LEU A 105 -5.65 -26.35 -12.84
CA LEU A 105 -6.39 -26.69 -11.61
C LEU A 105 -5.65 -26.29 -10.33
N ASP A 106 -4.41 -25.84 -10.46
CA ASP A 106 -3.48 -25.62 -9.35
C ASP A 106 -2.61 -24.37 -9.54
N GLY A 107 -3.02 -23.47 -10.44
CA GLY A 107 -2.36 -22.20 -10.71
C GLY A 107 -2.55 -21.20 -9.58
N ASP A 108 -1.96 -21.45 -8.41
CA ASP A 108 -2.15 -20.66 -7.20
C ASP A 108 -0.95 -19.80 -6.83
N GLN A 109 -1.22 -18.62 -6.30
CA GLN A 109 -0.21 -17.69 -5.83
C GLN A 109 -0.53 -17.23 -4.42
N ARG A 110 0.48 -17.25 -3.56
CA ARG A 110 0.44 -16.70 -2.21
C ARG A 110 1.63 -15.79 -2.01
N ILE A 111 1.37 -14.49 -2.04
CA ILE A 111 2.41 -13.47 -2.12
C ILE A 111 2.25 -12.49 -0.97
N THR A 112 3.29 -12.35 -0.17
CA THR A 112 3.46 -11.24 0.77
C THR A 112 4.56 -10.34 0.26
N ARG A 113 4.26 -9.05 0.08
CA ARG A 113 5.23 -8.01 -0.26
C ARG A 113 5.19 -6.92 0.78
N GLY A 114 6.34 -6.39 1.12
CA GLY A 114 6.45 -5.23 1.95
C GLY A 114 7.59 -4.32 1.53
N MET A 115 7.47 -3.07 1.93
CA MET A 115 8.52 -2.08 1.79
C MET A 115 8.57 -1.29 3.08
N THR A 116 9.78 -0.98 3.52
CA THR A 116 10.03 -0.08 4.63
C THR A 116 10.96 1.03 4.17
N SER A 117 10.63 2.29 4.45
CA SER A 117 11.47 3.44 4.15
C SER A 117 11.66 4.36 5.33
N PHE A 118 12.78 5.07 5.31
CA PHE A 118 13.11 6.14 6.24
C PHE A 118 13.81 7.24 5.47
N ALA A 119 13.47 8.49 5.77
CA ALA A 119 14.09 9.63 5.12
C ALA A 119 14.27 10.81 6.08
N VAL A 120 15.32 11.56 5.82
CA VAL A 120 15.66 12.82 6.46
C VAL A 120 15.70 13.90 5.38
N GLU A 121 15.02 15.00 5.63
CA GLU A 121 14.94 16.12 4.71
C GLU A 121 15.34 17.41 5.39
N ASN A 122 15.96 18.30 4.61
CA ASN A 122 16.20 19.67 5.03
C ASN A 122 15.69 20.69 4.00
N GLU A 123 15.28 21.84 4.51
CA GLU A 123 14.84 22.98 3.72
C GLU A 123 15.31 24.27 4.38
N TYR A 124 16.16 25.01 3.66
CA TYR A 124 16.69 26.33 3.99
C TYR A 124 16.36 27.28 2.82
N ASP A 125 16.46 28.60 3.03
CA ASP A 125 16.11 29.60 2.01
C ASP A 125 16.81 29.41 0.65
N LYS A 126 18.02 28.86 0.66
CA LYS A 126 18.88 28.70 -0.54
C LYS A 126 19.19 27.25 -0.89
N THR A 127 18.89 26.30 0.00
CA THR A 127 19.29 24.90 -0.16
C THR A 127 18.22 23.97 0.37
N SER A 128 18.02 22.85 -0.31
CA SER A 128 17.15 21.78 0.15
C SER A 128 17.75 20.44 -0.22
N GLY A 129 17.53 19.43 0.59
CA GLY A 129 18.08 18.10 0.39
C GLY A 129 17.23 17.02 1.03
N SER A 130 17.36 15.80 0.51
CA SER A 130 16.73 14.62 1.07
C SER A 130 17.69 13.45 0.99
N LEU A 131 17.77 12.68 2.07
CA LEU A 131 18.40 11.38 2.10
C LEU A 131 17.32 10.35 2.46
N SER A 132 17.15 9.34 1.62
CA SER A 132 16.11 8.32 1.80
C SER A 132 16.72 6.92 1.68
N PHE A 133 16.32 6.04 2.59
CA PHE A 133 16.62 4.62 2.58
C PHE A 133 15.33 3.85 2.40
N PHE A 134 15.36 2.81 1.58
CA PHE A 134 14.23 1.92 1.36
C PHE A 134 14.70 0.47 1.33
N TYR A 135 13.85 -0.42 1.81
CA TYR A 135 14.09 -1.86 1.81
C TYR A 135 12.82 -2.58 1.40
N ASN A 136 12.89 -3.30 0.28
CA ASN A 136 11.82 -4.17 -0.18
C ASN A 136 12.05 -5.58 0.33
N TRP A 137 11.00 -6.22 0.81
CA TRP A 137 11.03 -7.55 1.39
C TRP A 137 9.74 -8.29 1.07
N GLY A 138 9.73 -9.61 1.25
CA GLY A 138 8.56 -10.40 0.93
C GLY A 138 8.83 -11.89 0.90
N ASN A 139 7.76 -12.65 0.79
CA ASN A 139 7.79 -14.09 0.55
C ASN A 139 6.78 -14.40 -0.55
N HIS A 140 7.20 -15.14 -1.56
CA HIS A 140 6.39 -15.50 -2.71
C HIS A 140 6.36 -17.01 -2.83
N TRP A 141 5.16 -17.58 -2.74
CA TRP A 141 4.88 -18.93 -3.20
C TRP A 141 4.01 -18.83 -4.45
N ILE A 142 4.43 -19.52 -5.51
CA ILE A 142 3.79 -19.50 -6.82
C ILE A 142 3.80 -20.95 -7.32
N ASN A 143 2.63 -21.45 -7.69
CA ASN A 143 2.44 -22.64 -8.51
C ASN A 143 1.85 -22.19 -9.86
N ASP A 144 2.49 -22.57 -10.95
CA ASP A 144 2.10 -22.20 -12.32
C ASP A 144 1.26 -23.27 -13.04
N GLY A 145 1.08 -24.44 -12.41
CA GLY A 145 0.29 -25.57 -12.91
C GLY A 145 1.04 -26.52 -13.84
#